data_AF-A0AAV4H0Z0-F1
#
_entry.id   AF-A0AAV4H0Z0-F1
#
_cell.length_a   1.000
_cell.length_b   1.000
_cell.length_c   1.000
_cell.angle_alpha   90.00
_cell.angle_beta   90.00
_cell.angle_gamma   90.00
#
_symmetry.space_group_name_H-M   'P 1'
#
loop_
_entity.id
_entity.type
_entity.pdbx_description
1 polymer ?
#
loop_
_entity_poly.entity_id
_entity_poly.type
_entity_poly.pdbx_seq_one_letter_code
_entity_poly.pdbx_strand_id
1 'polypeptide(L)'
;MAEAFDEPGYSADENKEGFVRLRVKLDGLKVHSAGILDRIRGRHPLPKGKNAEIENRTLTEREFQLIVRGTKAGEMKGALYKLHIRQLPYAIDPAETYFVGLEGFIEVFFKKFDETQSWEKAIRSGSLETFEG
;
A
#
# COMPACT_ATOMS: atom_id res chain seq x y z
N MET A 1 5.15 -20.48 16.94
CA MET A 1 4.55 -20.94 15.66
C MET A 1 4.49 -19.70 14.78
N ALA A 2 5.17 -19.68 13.64
CA ALA A 2 5.09 -18.52 12.74
C ALA A 2 3.68 -18.45 12.15
N GLU A 3 3.04 -17.29 12.24
CA GLU A 3 1.73 -17.04 11.63
C GLU A 3 1.91 -17.15 10.10
N ALA A 4 1.22 -18.07 9.45
CA ALA A 4 1.27 -18.21 7.99
C ALA A 4 0.54 -17.02 7.36
N PHE A 5 1.21 -16.31 6.44
CA PHE A 5 0.65 -15.15 5.74
C PHE A 5 0.74 -15.36 4.23
N ASP A 6 -0.21 -14.78 3.52
CA ASP A 6 -0.24 -14.73 2.07
C ASP A 6 0.38 -13.41 1.58
N GLU A 7 1.25 -13.50 0.57
CA GLU A 7 1.76 -12.30 -0.10
C GLU A 7 0.75 -11.85 -1.17
N PRO A 8 0.15 -10.66 -1.06
CA PRO A 8 -0.83 -10.21 -2.03
C PRO A 8 -0.15 -9.78 -3.33
N GLY A 9 -0.80 -10.07 -4.46
CA GLY A 9 -0.38 -9.51 -5.74
C GLY A 9 -0.51 -7.98 -5.76
N TYR A 10 0.40 -7.31 -6.44
CA TYR A 10 0.34 -5.86 -6.62
C TYR A 10 0.69 -5.44 -8.06
N SER A 11 0.30 -4.23 -8.42
CA SER A 11 0.72 -3.55 -9.64
C SER A 11 1.10 -2.11 -9.32
N ALA A 12 2.04 -1.53 -10.06
CA ALA A 12 2.44 -0.14 -9.84
C ALA A 12 2.39 0.68 -11.14
N ASP A 13 2.22 1.99 -11.01
CA ASP A 13 2.25 2.95 -12.12
C ASP A 13 2.66 4.34 -11.64
N GLU A 14 3.08 5.18 -12.59
CA GLU A 14 3.60 6.53 -12.35
C GLU A 14 2.77 7.57 -13.14
N ASN A 15 1.43 7.49 -13.01
CA ASN A 15 0.53 8.36 -13.78
C ASN A 15 0.23 9.71 -13.12
N LYS A 16 0.65 9.91 -11.86
CA LYS A 16 0.41 11.14 -11.10
C LYS A 16 1.75 11.85 -10.88
N GLU A 17 1.82 13.11 -11.27
CA GLU A 17 3.04 13.93 -11.12
C GLU A 17 3.54 13.91 -9.66
N GLY A 18 4.83 13.60 -9.48
CA GLY A 18 5.47 13.50 -8.17
C GLY A 18 5.08 12.28 -7.33
N PHE A 19 4.28 11.34 -7.85
CA PHE A 19 3.84 10.15 -7.11
C PHE A 19 4.03 8.84 -7.90
N VAL A 20 4.27 7.76 -7.16
CA VAL A 20 4.14 6.39 -7.66
C VAL A 20 2.96 5.73 -6.97
N ARG A 21 2.04 5.19 -7.76
CA ARG A 21 0.89 4.46 -7.25
C ARG A 21 1.23 2.97 -7.19
N LEU A 22 1.11 2.38 -6.02
CA LEU A 22 1.12 0.93 -5.79
C LEU A 22 -0.31 0.49 -5.49
N ARG A 23 -0.88 -0.41 -6.30
CA ARG A 23 -2.19 -1.01 -6.08
C ARG A 23 -2.00 -2.45 -5.61
N VAL A 24 -2.37 -2.72 -4.37
CA VAL A 24 -2.31 -4.04 -3.74
C VAL A 24 -3.67 -4.70 -3.84
N LYS A 25 -3.74 -5.92 -4.39
CA LYS A 25 -4.97 -6.70 -4.55
C LYS A 25 -5.24 -7.53 -3.31
N LEU A 26 -6.44 -7.39 -2.76
CA LEU A 26 -6.90 -8.05 -1.54
C LEU A 26 -8.33 -8.54 -1.76
N ASP A 27 -8.47 -9.74 -2.34
CA ASP A 27 -9.76 -10.28 -2.73
C ASP A 27 -10.74 -10.35 -1.54
N GLY A 28 -11.94 -9.81 -1.71
CA GLY A 28 -12.96 -9.74 -0.67
C GLY A 28 -12.83 -8.57 0.32
N LEU A 29 -11.80 -7.72 0.20
CA LEU A 29 -11.67 -6.53 1.06
C LEU A 29 -12.84 -5.56 0.86
N LYS A 30 -13.49 -5.18 1.97
CA LYS A 30 -14.49 -4.12 2.02
C LYS A 30 -13.97 -2.99 2.88
N VAL A 31 -14.08 -1.76 2.40
CA VAL A 31 -13.63 -0.56 3.14
C VAL A 31 -14.80 0.37 3.45
N HIS A 32 -14.65 1.17 4.49
CA HIS A 32 -15.51 2.33 4.72
C HIS A 32 -15.19 3.40 3.68
N SER A 33 -16.21 4.03 3.12
CA SER A 33 -16.02 5.20 2.25
C SER A 33 -15.22 6.25 3.01
N ALA A 34 -14.15 6.77 2.42
CA ALA A 34 -13.38 7.87 3.00
C ALA A 34 -14.36 9.01 3.29
N GLY A 35 -14.48 9.40 4.56
CA GLY A 35 -15.37 10.48 4.97
C GLY A 35 -14.98 11.75 4.22
N ILE A 36 -15.97 12.44 3.64
CA ILE A 36 -15.79 13.72 2.93
C ILE A 36 -14.96 14.71 3.76
N LEU A 37 -15.10 14.66 5.10
CA LEU A 37 -14.39 15.49 6.06
C LEU A 37 -12.88 15.26 6.14
N ASP A 38 -12.40 14.02 6.00
CA ASP A 38 -10.96 13.72 6.06
C ASP A 38 -10.24 14.25 4.81
N ARG A 39 -10.90 14.15 3.65
CA ARG A 39 -10.41 14.70 2.37
C ARG A 39 -10.27 16.23 2.41
N ILE A 40 -11.13 16.94 3.14
CA ILE A 40 -11.10 18.40 3.25
C ILE A 40 -9.97 18.89 4.16
N ARG A 41 -9.57 18.10 5.17
CA ARG A 41 -8.53 18.49 6.13
C ARG A 41 -7.10 18.19 5.65
N GLY A 42 -6.94 17.71 4.42
CA GLY A 42 -5.63 17.29 3.88
C GLY A 42 -4.99 16.15 4.67
N ARG A 43 -5.74 15.49 5.57
CA ARG A 43 -5.27 14.35 6.32
C ARG A 43 -5.69 13.10 5.57
N HIS A 44 -4.72 12.26 5.23
CA HIS A 44 -4.98 10.97 4.63
C HIS A 44 -4.79 9.87 5.68
N PRO A 45 -5.77 9.65 6.59
CA PRO A 45 -5.69 8.55 7.52
C PRO A 45 -5.65 7.22 6.75
N LEU A 46 -5.07 6.20 7.37
CA LEU A 46 -5.13 4.84 6.84
C LEU A 46 -6.60 4.45 6.57
N PRO A 47 -6.88 3.77 5.45
CA PRO A 47 -8.23 3.32 5.14
C PRO A 47 -8.73 2.36 6.22
N LYS A 48 -10.02 2.45 6.52
CA LYS A 48 -10.68 1.59 7.50
C LYS A 48 -11.39 0.44 6.79
N GLY A 49 -10.98 -0.79 7.07
CA GLY A 49 -11.68 -1.98 6.59
C GLY A 49 -12.99 -2.22 7.36
N LYS A 50 -14.04 -2.64 6.65
CA LYS A 50 -15.30 -3.13 7.23
C LYS A 50 -15.18 -4.57 7.70
N ASN A 51 -14.37 -5.36 7.01
CA ASN A 51 -14.15 -6.78 7.24
C ASN A 51 -12.67 -7.13 7.37
N ALA A 52 -11.82 -6.14 7.60
CA ALA A 52 -10.40 -6.32 7.83
C ALA A 52 -9.80 -5.19 8.69
N GLU A 53 -8.77 -5.50 9.45
CA GLU A 53 -7.84 -4.54 10.04
C GLU A 53 -6.72 -4.27 9.04
N ILE A 54 -6.41 -2.98 8.82
CA ILE A 54 -5.39 -2.52 7.88
C ILE A 54 -4.32 -1.80 8.68
N GLU A 55 -3.10 -2.32 8.64
CA GLU A 55 -1.95 -1.78 9.34
C GLU A 55 -0.85 -1.41 8.35
N ASN A 56 -0.33 -0.19 8.47
CA ASN A 56 0.95 0.17 7.90
C ASN A 56 1.98 0.10 9.03
N ARG A 57 2.81 -0.95 9.03
CA ARG A 57 3.78 -1.17 10.10
C ARG A 57 5.10 -0.45 9.87
N THR A 58 5.49 -0.32 8.60
CA THR A 58 6.74 0.33 8.24
C THR A 58 6.49 1.21 7.02
N LEU A 59 6.82 2.49 7.16
CA LEU A 59 6.89 3.42 6.05
C LEU A 59 8.06 4.37 6.33
N THR A 60 9.19 4.08 5.69
CA THR A 60 10.39 4.91 5.74
C THR A 60 10.68 5.45 4.34
N GLU A 61 11.80 6.13 4.18
CA GLU A 61 12.20 6.69 2.88
C GLU A 61 12.36 5.62 1.80
N ARG A 62 12.65 4.35 2.16
CA ARG A 62 12.80 3.27 1.17
C ARG A 62 12.15 1.95 1.58
N GLU A 63 11.55 1.85 2.76
CA GLU A 63 10.91 0.61 3.21
C GLU A 63 9.40 0.79 3.35
N PHE A 64 8.64 -0.23 2.94
CA PHE A 64 7.20 -0.25 3.03
C PHE A 64 6.68 -1.62 3.50
N GLN A 65 5.81 -1.62 4.51
CA GLN A 65 5.12 -2.84 4.97
C GLN A 65 3.64 -2.59 5.23
N LEU A 66 2.80 -3.32 4.50
CA LEU A 66 1.36 -3.39 4.67
C LEU A 66 0.96 -4.76 5.22
N ILE A 67 0.16 -4.75 6.28
CA ILE A 67 -0.46 -5.94 6.86
C ILE A 67 -1.98 -5.76 6.81
N VAL A 68 -2.69 -6.76 6.32
CA VAL A 68 -4.15 -6.78 6.30
C VAL A 68 -4.66 -8.06 6.92
N ARG A 69 -5.42 -7.92 8.01
CA ARG A 69 -5.98 -9.05 8.76
C ARG A 69 -7.48 -9.09 8.60
N GLY A 70 -8.01 -10.14 8.00
CA GLY A 70 -9.45 -10.34 7.90
C GLY A 70 -10.11 -10.54 9.26
N THR A 71 -11.36 -10.11 9.39
CA THR A 71 -12.13 -10.32 10.62
C THR A 71 -12.55 -11.80 10.77
N LYS A 72 -13.26 -12.14 11.85
CA LYS A 72 -13.71 -13.52 12.12
C LYS A 72 -14.88 -13.98 11.25
N ALA A 73 -15.41 -13.13 10.37
CA ALA A 73 -16.59 -13.41 9.53
C ALA A 73 -16.53 -12.68 8.18
N GLY A 74 -17.25 -13.19 7.18
CA GLY A 74 -17.30 -12.62 5.82
C GLY A 74 -16.20 -13.15 4.89
N GLU A 75 -16.07 -12.52 3.73
CA GLU A 75 -15.20 -12.99 2.62
C GLU A 75 -13.70 -12.97 2.96
N MET A 76 -13.29 -12.11 3.90
CA MET A 76 -11.91 -12.02 4.39
C MET A 76 -11.63 -12.97 5.56
N LYS A 77 -12.56 -13.83 5.97
CA LYS A 77 -12.44 -14.59 7.22
C LYS A 77 -11.15 -15.42 7.28
N GLY A 78 -10.32 -15.12 8.28
CA GLY A 78 -9.07 -15.84 8.52
C GLY A 78 -7.94 -15.50 7.56
N ALA A 79 -8.15 -14.57 6.61
CA ALA A 79 -7.10 -14.11 5.72
C ALA A 79 -6.07 -13.26 6.48
N LEU A 80 -4.79 -13.49 6.20
CA LEU A 80 -3.68 -12.69 6.69
C LEU A 80 -2.78 -12.37 5.51
N TYR A 81 -2.85 -11.12 5.02
CA TYR A 81 -1.99 -10.66 3.96
C TYR A 81 -0.84 -9.83 4.52
N LYS A 82 0.36 -10.05 3.97
CA LYS A 82 1.53 -9.23 4.28
C LYS A 82 2.27 -8.91 2.99
N LEU A 83 2.38 -7.62 2.66
CA LEU A 83 3.28 -7.12 1.64
C LEU A 83 4.42 -6.38 2.32
N HIS A 84 5.65 -6.76 2.03
CA HIS A 84 6.85 -6.10 2.55
C HIS A 84 7.80 -5.83 1.40
N ILE A 85 7.99 -4.55 1.07
CA ILE A 85 9.03 -4.07 0.18
C ILE A 85 10.12 -3.50 1.06
N ARG A 86 11.26 -4.18 1.13
CA ARG A 86 12.37 -3.85 2.02
C ARG A 86 13.15 -2.63 1.53
N GLN A 87 13.24 -2.47 0.22
CA GLN A 87 14.02 -1.44 -0.44
C GLN A 87 13.37 -1.05 -1.77
N LEU A 88 12.62 0.05 -1.73
CA LEU A 88 12.06 0.73 -2.88
C LEU A 88 13.18 1.19 -3.83
N PRO A 89 12.89 1.33 -5.14
CA PRO A 89 13.89 1.67 -6.14
C PRO A 89 14.54 3.02 -5.88
N TYR A 90 13.79 3.94 -5.27
CA TYR A 90 14.20 5.29 -4.94
C TYR A 90 13.54 5.75 -3.64
N ALA A 91 14.04 6.86 -3.11
CA ALA A 91 13.52 7.45 -1.88
C ALA A 91 12.12 8.07 -2.06
N ILE A 92 11.30 7.95 -1.04
CA ILE A 92 9.97 8.54 -0.92
C ILE A 92 9.93 9.51 0.26
N ASP A 93 8.97 10.44 0.26
CA ASP A 93 8.59 11.21 1.44
C ASP A 93 7.50 10.44 2.21
N PRO A 94 7.79 9.88 3.41
CA PRO A 94 6.81 9.14 4.20
C PRO A 94 5.66 10.01 4.72
N ALA A 95 5.89 11.31 4.93
CA ALA A 95 4.91 12.23 5.50
C ALA A 95 3.85 12.64 4.47
N GLU A 96 4.24 12.71 3.19
CA GLU A 96 3.35 13.02 2.07
C GLU A 96 2.81 11.76 1.35
N THR A 97 3.32 10.59 1.70
CA THR A 97 2.81 9.31 1.22
C THR A 97 1.46 9.00 1.87
N TYR A 98 0.48 8.57 1.06
CA TYR A 98 -0.87 8.31 1.55
C TYR A 98 -1.53 7.07 0.96
N PHE A 99 -2.62 6.66 1.59
CA PHE A 99 -3.34 5.42 1.28
C PHE A 99 -4.78 5.72 0.86
N VAL A 100 -5.29 4.93 -0.08
CA VAL A 100 -6.69 4.93 -0.49
C VAL A 100 -7.19 3.50 -0.47
N GLY A 101 -8.21 3.24 0.36
CA GLY A 101 -8.92 1.98 0.36
C GLY A 101 -9.98 1.97 -0.73
N LEU A 102 -10.03 0.90 -1.52
CA LEU A 102 -11.08 0.60 -2.48
C LEU A 102 -11.62 -0.81 -2.18
N GLU A 103 -12.79 -1.15 -2.70
CA GLU A 103 -13.26 -2.54 -2.59
C GLU A 103 -12.29 -3.46 -3.36
N GLY A 104 -11.79 -4.49 -2.69
CA GLY A 104 -10.82 -5.44 -3.24
C GLY A 104 -9.37 -4.92 -3.34
N PHE A 105 -9.09 -3.65 -3.00
CA PHE A 105 -7.77 -3.07 -3.19
C PHE A 105 -7.37 -2.08 -2.10
N ILE A 106 -6.06 -1.94 -1.88
CA ILE A 106 -5.47 -0.78 -1.23
C ILE A 106 -4.51 -0.13 -2.22
N GLU A 107 -4.72 1.14 -2.51
CA GLU A 107 -3.76 1.95 -3.26
C GLU A 107 -2.88 2.73 -2.28
N VAL A 108 -1.58 2.73 -2.54
CA VAL A 108 -0.57 3.53 -1.85
C VAL A 108 -0.01 4.50 -2.87
N PHE A 109 0.02 5.78 -2.52
CA PHE A 109 0.59 6.84 -3.33
C PHE A 109 1.87 7.28 -2.66
N PHE A 110 2.99 6.71 -3.10
CA PHE A 110 4.32 7.09 -2.65
C PHE A 110 4.67 8.46 -3.21
N LYS A 111 4.85 9.46 -2.34
CA LYS A 111 5.40 10.76 -2.76
C LYS A 111 6.88 10.56 -3.07
N LYS A 112 7.32 10.87 -4.27
CA LYS A 112 8.75 10.81 -4.61
C LYS A 112 9.49 11.90 -3.84
N PHE A 113 10.64 11.56 -3.28
CA PHE A 113 11.54 12.57 -2.70
C PHE A 113 12.21 13.41 -3.81
N ASP A 114 12.63 12.75 -4.89
CA ASP A 114 13.16 13.38 -6.10
C ASP A 114 12.24 13.08 -7.29
N GLU A 115 11.52 14.10 -7.75
CA GLU A 115 10.54 13.98 -8.83
C GLU A 115 11.17 13.70 -10.20
N THR A 116 12.49 13.92 -10.35
CA THR A 116 13.23 13.63 -11.60
C THR A 116 13.52 12.13 -11.77
N GLN A 117 13.41 11.35 -10.70
CA GLN A 117 13.67 9.91 -10.73
C GLN A 117 12.47 9.15 -11.29
N SER A 118 12.67 8.38 -12.35
CA SER A 118 11.63 7.54 -12.94
C SER A 118 11.68 6.12 -12.41
N TRP A 119 10.54 5.63 -11.92
CA TRP A 119 10.40 4.24 -11.44
C TRP A 119 9.99 3.28 -12.56
N GLU A 120 9.89 3.76 -13.80
CA GLU A 120 9.37 3.00 -14.95
C GLU A 120 10.07 1.65 -15.13
N LYS A 121 11.40 1.60 -14.96
CA LYS A 121 12.16 0.36 -15.09
C LYS A 121 11.74 -0.69 -14.06
N ALA A 122 11.58 -0.28 -12.79
CA ALA A 122 11.13 -1.16 -11.72
C ALA A 122 9.68 -1.60 -11.95
N ILE A 123 8.81 -0.66 -12.30
CA ILE A 123 7.40 -0.93 -12.63
C ILE A 123 7.27 -1.94 -13.77
N ARG A 124 8.00 -1.76 -14.87
CA ARG A 124 7.98 -2.68 -16.03
C ARG A 124 8.52 -4.07 -15.67
N SER A 125 9.44 -4.16 -14.72
CA SER A 125 9.95 -5.45 -14.22
C SER A 125 8.95 -6.19 -13.32
N GLY A 126 7.87 -5.53 -12.90
CA GLY A 126 6.86 -6.08 -12.00
C GLY A 126 7.31 -6.16 -10.54
N SER A 127 8.50 -5.64 -10.21
CA SER A 127 9.03 -5.61 -8.84
C SER A 127 9.48 -4.22 -8.47
N LEU A 128 8.95 -3.71 -7.35
CA LEU A 128 9.46 -2.50 -6.70
C LEU A 128 10.56 -2.79 -5.68
N GLU A 129 10.79 -4.07 -5.35
CA GLU A 129 11.89 -4.48 -4.49
C GLU A 129 13.22 -4.40 -5.24
N THR A 130 14.22 -3.78 -4.63
CA THR A 130 15.59 -3.69 -5.14
C THR A 130 16.57 -4.29 -4.15
N PHE A 131 17.47 -5.14 -4.64
CA PHE A 131 18.57 -5.64 -3.82
C PHE A 131 19.79 -4.74 -4.08
N GLU A 132 20.22 -3.97 -3.09
CA GLU A 132 21.61 -3.50 -3.09
C GLU A 132 22.46 -4.70 -2.63
N GLY A 133 23.11 -5.34 -3.59
CA GLY A 133 24.16 -6.34 -3.39
C GLY A 133 25.48 -5.79 -3.89
#